data_AF-A0A3D1AKG1-F1
#
_entry.id   AF-A0A3D1AKG1-F1
#
_cell.length_a   1.000
_cell.length_b   1.000
_cell.length_c   1.000
_cell.angle_alpha   90.00
_cell.angle_beta   90.00
_cell.angle_gamma   90.00
#
_symmetry.space_group_name_H-M   'P 1'
#
loop_
_entity.id
_entity.type
_entity.pdbx_description
1 polymer ?
#
loop_
_entity_poly.entity_id
_entity_poly.type
_entity_poly.pdbx_seq_one_letter_code
_entity_poly.pdbx_strand_id
1 'polypeptide(L)' 'MATTVEKIMDEAMGLPPTLRAFVAEKLIESLDVRDYPLSATWQVEIRRRCAEIDNSTARLRDADTVFKNAYASLA' A
#
# COMPACT_ATOMS: atom_id res chain seq x y z
N MET A 1 29.84 -15.25 5.46
CA MET A 1 29.51 -15.65 6.84
C MET A 1 28.00 -15.56 6.99
N ALA A 2 27.33 -16.61 7.45
CA ALA A 2 25.90 -16.53 7.72
C ALA A 2 25.69 -15.73 9.02
N THR A 3 25.02 -14.58 8.93
CA THR A 3 24.59 -13.80 10.09
C THR A 3 23.36 -14.47 10.66
N THR A 4 23.34 -14.78 11.96
CA THR A 4 22.16 -15.37 12.61
C THR A 4 21.13 -14.29 12.94
N VAL A 5 19.86 -14.68 13.07
CA VAL A 5 18.76 -13.75 13.40
C VAL A 5 19.01 -13.10 14.77
N GLU A 6 19.50 -13.89 15.71
CA GLU A 6 19.83 -13.46 17.07
C GLU A 6 20.86 -12.33 17.05
N LYS A 7 21.92 -12.45 16.24
CA LYS A 7 22.94 -11.42 16.12
C LYS A 7 22.38 -10.10 15.57
N ILE A 8 21.50 -10.18 14.56
CA ILE A 8 20.86 -8.99 13.97
C ILE A 8 19.96 -8.30 15.00
N MET A 9 19.22 -9.08 15.77
CA MET A 9 18.36 -8.56 16.84
C MET A 9 19.18 -7.86 17.92
N ASP A 10 20.25 -8.50 18.40
CA ASP A 10 21.11 -7.93 19.44
C ASP A 10 21.75 -6.60 18.99
N GLU A 11 22.27 -6.55 17.76
CA GLU A 11 22.85 -5.34 17.19
C GLU A 11 21.80 -4.22 17.01
N ALA A 12 20.60 -4.55 16.52
CA ALA A 12 19.53 -3.57 16.33
C ALA A 12 19.01 -3.01 17.67
N MET A 13 18.89 -3.86 18.69
CA MET A 13 18.45 -3.43 20.03
C MET A 13 19.47 -2.55 20.74
N GLY A 14 20.76 -2.70 20.43
CA GLY A 14 21.84 -1.84 20.92
C GLY A 14 21.83 -0.42 20.34
N LEU A 15 21.05 -0.15 19.28
CA LEU A 15 21.02 1.17 18.64
C LEU A 15 20.28 2.23 19.49
N PRO A 16 20.69 3.51 19.42
CA PRO A 16 19.91 4.63 19.90
C PRO A 16 18.47 4.63 19.33
N PRO A 17 17.48 5.18 20.04
CA PRO A 17 16.07 5.09 19.64
C PRO A 17 15.77 5.51 18.20
N THR A 18 16.40 6.59 17.73
CA THR A 18 16.19 7.12 16.37
C THR A 18 16.74 6.19 15.29
N LEU A 19 17.93 5.62 15.48
CA LEU A 19 18.53 4.68 14.54
C LEU A 19 17.81 3.34 14.53
N ARG A 20 17.31 2.91 15.69
CA ARG A 20 16.48 1.71 15.80
C ARG A 20 15.15 1.87 15.07
N ALA A 21 14.50 3.03 15.20
CA ALA A 21 13.27 3.35 14.46
C ALA A 21 13.51 3.32 12.95
N PHE A 22 14.63 3.87 12.48
CA PHE A 22 15.02 3.82 11.06
C PHE A 22 15.21 2.37 10.57
N VAL A 23 15.90 1.52 11.33
CA VAL A 23 16.04 0.09 10.98
C VAL A 23 14.68 -0.61 10.94
N ALA A 24 13.80 -0.34 11.90
CA ALA A 24 12.46 -0.90 11.92
C ALA A 24 11.63 -0.50 10.68
N GLU A 25 11.67 0.77 10.29
CA GLU A 25 11.03 1.28 9.07
C GLU A 25 11.54 0.54 7.83
N LYS A 26 12.87 0.39 7.67
CA LYS A 26 13.45 -0.33 6.52
C LYS A 26 13.10 -1.81 6.48
N LEU A 27 13.00 -2.46 7.64
CA LEU A 27 12.52 -3.83 7.70
C LEU A 27 11.05 -3.93 7.28
N ILE A 28 10.18 -3.02 7.74
CA ILE A 28 8.77 -2.98 7.33
C ILE A 28 8.65 -2.71 5.83
N GLU A 29 9.35 -1.71 5.30
CA GLU A 29 9.38 -1.42 3.85
C GLU A 29 9.85 -2.63 3.03
N SER A 30 10.78 -3.45 3.56
CA SER A 30 11.24 -4.65 2.87
C SER A 30 10.19 -5.76 2.80
N LEU A 31 9.24 -5.76 3.75
CA LEU A 31 8.10 -6.68 3.78
C LEU A 31 6.97 -6.21 2.89
N ASP A 32 6.93 -4.92 2.55
CA ASP A 32 6.06 -4.34 1.52
C ASP A 32 6.54 -4.75 0.11
N VAL A 33 6.68 -6.07 -0.10
CA VAL A 33 6.91 -6.67 -1.41
C VAL A 33 5.81 -6.18 -2.33
N ARG A 34 6.21 -5.32 -3.27
CA ARG A 34 5.30 -4.75 -4.27
C ARG A 34 4.81 -5.87 -5.20
N ASP A 35 3.50 -5.82 -5.42
CA ASP A 35 2.73 -6.56 -6.41
C ASP A 35 2.70 -8.08 -6.23
N TYR A 36 1.92 -8.53 -5.24
CA TYR A 36 1.11 -9.71 -5.53
C TYR A 36 0.31 -9.42 -6.80
N PRO A 37 0.37 -10.29 -7.83
CA PRO A 37 -0.43 -10.08 -9.01
C PRO A 37 -1.89 -9.96 -8.56
N LEU A 38 -2.58 -8.91 -9.04
CA LEU A 38 -4.01 -8.76 -8.82
C LEU A 38 -4.69 -10.10 -9.10
N SER A 39 -5.62 -10.52 -8.24
CA SER A 39 -6.39 -11.73 -8.50
C SER A 39 -7.03 -11.64 -9.89
N ALA A 40 -7.20 -12.77 -10.56
CA ALA A 40 -7.86 -12.81 -11.86
C ALA A 40 -9.22 -12.09 -11.84
N THR A 41 -9.96 -12.18 -10.73
CA THR A 41 -11.22 -11.48 -10.52
C THR A 41 -11.07 -9.95 -10.56
N TRP A 42 -10.06 -9.40 -9.88
CA TRP A 42 -9.78 -7.96 -9.91
C TRP A 42 -9.28 -7.50 -11.28
N GLN A 43 -8.46 -8.31 -11.97
CA GLN A 43 -8.01 -7.99 -13.33
C GLN A 43 -9.16 -7.94 -14.34
N VAL A 44 -10.16 -8.82 -14.20
CA VAL A 44 -11.37 -8.80 -15.03
C VAL A 44 -12.20 -7.56 -14.72
N GLU A 45 -12.43 -7.27 -13.44
CA GLU A 45 -13.26 -6.14 -13.02
C GLU A 45 -12.66 -4.79 -13.45
N ILE A 46 -11.35 -4.60 -13.28
CA ILE A 46 -10.66 -3.37 -13.72
C ILE A 46 -10.82 -3.18 -15.22
N ARG A 47 -10.54 -4.22 -16.02
CA ARG A 47 -10.70 -4.15 -17.48
C ARG A 47 -12.13 -3.83 -17.89
N ARG A 48 -13.13 -4.45 -17.23
CA ARG A 48 -14.55 -4.16 -17.45
C ARG A 48 -14.86 -2.69 -17.18
N ARG A 49 -14.45 -2.15 -16.04
CA ARG A 49 -14.71 -0.74 -15.68
C ARG A 49 -14.01 0.25 -16.60
N CYS A 50 -12.76 0.00 -16.99
CA CYS A 50 -12.08 0.81 -17.98
C CYS A 50 -12.88 0.86 -19.28
N ALA A 51 -13.29 -0.30 -19.80
CA ALA A 51 -14.09 -0.36 -21.02
C ALA A 51 -15.44 0.37 -20.88
N GLU A 52 -16.10 0.33 -19.72
CA GLU A 52 -17.35 1.06 -19.51
C GLU A 52 -17.16 2.58 -19.48
N ILE A 53 -16.03 3.05 -18.95
CA ILE A 53 -15.67 4.47 -18.97
C ILE A 53 -15.33 4.91 -20.40
N ASP A 54 -14.46 4.16 -21.07
CA ASP A 54 -13.99 4.47 -22.44
C ASP A 54 -15.15 4.49 -23.44
N ASN A 55 -16.10 3.55 -23.29
CA ASN A 55 -17.31 3.49 -24.12
C ASN A 55 -18.44 4.42 -23.62
N SER A 56 -18.21 5.23 -22.58
CA SER A 56 -19.19 6.15 -21.99
C SER A 56 -20.49 5.47 -21.52
N THR A 57 -20.44 4.19 -21.16
CA THR A 57 -21.57 3.43 -20.59
C THR A 57 -21.59 3.47 -19.07
N ALA A 58 -20.46 3.83 -18.43
CA ALA A 58 -20.39 4.07 -17.01
C ALA A 58 -21.05 5.40 -16.62
N ARG A 59 -21.86 5.40 -15.56
CA ARG A 59 -22.35 6.63 -14.93
C ARG A 59 -21.27 7.22 -14.03
N LEU A 60 -20.58 8.25 -14.52
CA LEU A 60 -19.56 8.96 -13.76
C LEU A 60 -20.19 9.91 -12.72
N ARG A 61 -19.40 10.23 -11.69
CA ARG A 61 -19.73 11.24 -10.68
C ARG A 61 -18.68 12.33 -10.73
N ASP A 62 -19.13 13.56 -10.53
CA ASP A 62 -18.26 14.72 -10.39
C ASP A 62 -17.28 14.54 -9.21
N ALA A 63 -16.00 14.78 -9.45
CA ALA A 63 -14.94 14.50 -8.48
C ALA A 63 -15.05 15.42 -7.26
N ASP A 64 -15.30 16.72 -7.47
CA ASP A 64 -15.42 17.70 -6.38
C ASP A 64 -16.56 17.32 -5.43
N THR A 65 -17.69 16.88 -5.97
CA THR A 65 -18.83 16.37 -5.19
C THR A 65 -18.47 15.12 -4.40
N VAL A 66 -17.73 14.17 -5.00
CA VAL A 66 -17.29 12.94 -4.31
C VAL A 66 -16.36 13.26 -3.15
N PHE A 67 -15.32 14.08 -3.38
CA PHE A 67 -14.36 14.44 -2.33
C PHE A 67 -15.02 15.23 -1.20
N LYS A 68 -15.86 16.21 -1.52
CA LYS A 68 -16.62 16.99 -0.51
C LYS A 68 -17.41 16.07 0.43
N ASN A 69 -18.12 15.09 -0.12
CA ASN A 69 -18.92 14.16 0.69
C ASN A 69 -18.05 13.22 1.54
N ALA A 70 -16.92 12.74 1.00
CA ALA A 70 -16.00 11.90 1.75
C ALA A 70 -15.41 12.65 2.95
N TYR A 71 -14.94 13.89 2.77
CA TYR A 71 -14.43 14.71 3.87
C TYR A 71 -15.49 15.03 4.92
N ALA A 72 -16.74 15.33 4.49
CA ALA A 72 -17.83 15.55 5.42
C ALA A 72 -18.14 14.34 6.31
N SER A 73 -17.85 13.11 5.85
CA SER A 73 -18.08 11.88 6.65
C SER A 73 -17.01 11.60 7.72
N LEU A 74 -15.93 12.39 7.74
CA LEU A 74 -14.84 12.26 8.73
C LEU A 74 -14.98 13.23 9.91
N ALA A 75 -15.96 14.14 9.87
CA ALA A 75 -16.26 15.13 10.91
C ALA A 75 -17.38 14.64 11.84
#